data_AF-A0A2E6AKV2-F1
#
_entry.id   AF-A0A2E6AKV2-F1
#
_cell.length_a   1.000
_cell.length_b   1.000
_cell.length_c   1.000
_cell.angle_alpha   90.00
_cell.angle_beta   90.00
_cell.angle_gamma   90.00
#
_symmetry.space_group_name_H-M   'P 1'
#
loop_
_entity.id
_entity.type
_entity.pdbx_description
1 polymer ?
#
loop_
_entity_poly.entity_id
_entity_poly.type
_entity_poly.pdbx_seq_one_letter_code
_entity_poly.pdbx_strand_id
1 'polypeptide(L)'
;MIGTVGSCRNNRGVVVGDGALTPIVERHQEMTEQQNESLAAPKQMADGKRRTLRALLALIVMSVVLGVTLSFVINFMRMLQVIDARAVLLGLDGLRVPLIVVLSIVVTGVGLTIWWRPRFSVICLSIVGFALFGFGLHRIVRIESFYGNMVPKFTWRWAPEAEDYFGDYELTRPVSSTIATNVNELQTTDQDFSGFLGANRDGVIRGVILDEDWTSRPPELLWRHAVGIGWSGFAV
;
A
#
# COMPACT_ATOMS: atom_id res chain seq x y z
N MET A 1 65.49 23.71 -70.57
CA MET A 1 64.86 22.84 -69.55
C MET A 1 64.05 21.78 -70.29
N ILE A 2 64.52 20.53 -70.23
CA ILE A 2 63.82 19.22 -70.33
C ILE A 2 62.65 19.17 -71.35
N GLY A 3 62.62 18.45 -72.48
CA GLY A 3 63.31 17.22 -72.91
C GLY A 3 62.28 16.14 -73.29
N THR A 4 62.02 15.97 -74.60
CA THR A 4 61.84 14.70 -75.38
C THR A 4 60.71 13.70 -74.96
N VAL A 5 59.94 12.95 -75.78
CA VAL A 5 60.07 12.29 -77.09
C VAL A 5 58.65 12.03 -77.64
N GLY A 6 58.46 12.00 -78.97
CA GLY A 6 57.17 11.72 -79.62
C GLY A 6 56.81 10.24 -79.83
N SER A 7 55.63 9.99 -80.42
CA SER A 7 55.40 8.86 -81.33
C SER A 7 54.04 8.98 -82.02
N CYS A 8 54.06 8.97 -83.36
CA CYS A 8 52.90 8.74 -84.20
C CYS A 8 52.50 7.26 -84.14
N ARG A 9 51.21 6.94 -83.94
CA ARG A 9 50.56 5.85 -84.69
C ARG A 9 49.03 5.92 -84.62
N ASN A 10 48.48 6.21 -85.78
CA ASN A 10 47.08 5.97 -86.14
C ASN A 10 46.87 4.46 -86.33
N ASN A 11 45.93 3.82 -85.62
CA ASN A 11 45.15 2.72 -86.19
C ASN A 11 43.92 2.34 -85.33
N ARG A 12 42.74 2.56 -85.91
CA ARG A 12 41.50 1.76 -85.88
C ARG A 12 41.21 0.89 -84.64
N GLY A 13 40.15 1.28 -83.93
CA GLY A 13 39.43 0.48 -82.96
C GLY A 13 37.95 0.84 -82.94
N VAL A 14 37.25 0.46 -84.02
CA VAL A 14 35.87 -0.08 -84.04
C VAL A 14 34.85 0.54 -83.06
N VAL A 15 33.91 1.30 -83.62
CA VAL A 15 32.58 1.56 -83.04
C VAL A 15 31.78 0.25 -83.04
N VAL A 16 31.54 -0.33 -81.86
CA VAL A 16 30.52 -1.35 -81.53
C VAL A 16 30.16 -1.04 -80.08
N GLY A 17 29.00 -0.50 -79.71
CA GLY A 17 27.64 -0.91 -80.01
C GLY A 17 26.92 -0.89 -78.66
N ASP A 18 26.15 0.16 -78.38
CA ASP A 18 25.21 0.21 -77.26
C ASP A 18 24.20 -0.94 -77.42
N GLY A 19 24.00 -1.77 -76.38
CA GLY A 19 22.82 -2.65 -76.32
C GLY A 19 23.01 -4.14 -76.02
N ALA A 20 24.01 -4.59 -75.26
CA ALA A 20 24.12 -6.03 -74.94
C ALA A 20 24.44 -6.42 -73.48
N LEU A 21 24.49 -5.47 -72.52
CA LEU A 21 24.76 -5.76 -71.10
C LEU A 21 23.60 -5.40 -70.14
N THR A 22 22.55 -4.76 -70.64
CA THR A 22 21.36 -4.39 -69.86
C THR A 22 20.52 -5.58 -69.33
N PRO A 23 20.31 -6.70 -70.06
CA PRO A 23 19.33 -7.71 -69.62
C PRO A 23 19.83 -8.61 -68.47
N ILE A 24 21.14 -8.67 -68.22
CA ILE A 24 21.72 -9.51 -67.16
C ILE A 24 21.68 -8.78 -65.81
N VAL A 25 21.95 -7.48 -65.81
CA VAL A 25 21.90 -6.63 -64.61
C VAL A 25 20.46 -6.51 -64.12
N GLU A 26 19.52 -6.29 -65.04
CA GLU A 26 18.09 -6.21 -64.74
C GLU A 26 17.56 -7.52 -64.13
N ARG A 27 17.94 -8.67 -64.68
CA ARG A 27 17.56 -9.98 -64.15
C ARG A 27 18.16 -10.27 -62.76
N HIS A 28 19.35 -9.75 -62.46
CA HIS A 28 19.93 -9.86 -61.12
C HIS A 28 19.21 -8.97 -60.10
N GLN A 29 18.78 -7.76 -60.49
CA GLN A 29 17.98 -6.89 -59.63
C GLN A 29 16.62 -7.53 -59.32
N GLU A 30 15.92 -8.04 -60.32
CA GLU A 30 14.63 -8.72 -60.14
C GLU A 30 14.75 -9.92 -59.18
N MET A 31 15.80 -10.73 -59.30
CA MET A 31 16.03 -11.84 -58.37
C MET A 31 16.27 -11.35 -56.93
N THR A 32 17.04 -10.27 -56.74
CA THR A 32 17.28 -9.74 -55.39
C THR A 32 16.03 -9.10 -54.78
N GLU A 33 15.18 -8.49 -55.60
CA GLU A 33 13.93 -7.86 -55.16
C GLU A 33 12.91 -8.94 -54.77
N GLN A 34 12.74 -9.97 -55.59
CA GLN A 34 11.91 -11.13 -55.25
C GLN A 34 12.42 -11.86 -54.00
N GLN A 35 13.74 -12.01 -53.85
CA GLN A 35 14.32 -12.63 -52.67
C GLN A 35 14.07 -11.77 -51.41
N ASN A 36 14.18 -10.44 -51.51
CA ASN A 36 13.86 -9.53 -50.41
C ASN A 36 12.36 -9.51 -50.05
N GLU A 37 11.46 -9.57 -51.03
CA GLU A 37 10.01 -9.66 -50.81
C GLU A 37 9.63 -10.97 -50.12
N SER A 38 10.22 -12.09 -50.56
CA SER A 38 9.99 -13.41 -49.96
C SER A 38 10.46 -13.48 -48.49
N LEU A 39 11.52 -12.75 -48.15
CA LEU A 39 12.04 -12.67 -46.78
C LEU A 39 11.27 -11.66 -45.90
N ALA A 40 10.69 -10.62 -46.51
CA ALA A 40 9.92 -9.59 -45.83
C ALA A 40 8.52 -10.08 -45.41
N ALA A 41 7.84 -10.87 -46.25
CA ALA A 41 6.50 -11.41 -45.99
C ALA A 41 6.37 -12.15 -44.63
N PRO A 42 7.24 -13.11 -44.26
CA PRO A 42 7.16 -13.79 -42.97
C PRO A 42 7.49 -12.87 -41.79
N LYS A 43 8.38 -11.89 -41.96
CA LYS A 43 8.70 -10.89 -40.93
C LYS A 43 7.50 -9.97 -40.65
N GLN A 44 6.81 -9.51 -41.69
CA GLN A 44 5.64 -8.64 -41.55
C GLN A 44 4.48 -9.34 -40.82
N MET A 45 4.22 -10.63 -41.12
CA MET A 45 3.21 -11.42 -40.42
C MET A 45 3.55 -11.64 -38.94
N ALA A 46 4.82 -11.92 -38.62
CA ALA A 46 5.26 -12.13 -37.23
C ALA A 46 5.17 -10.85 -36.39
N ASP A 47 5.48 -9.70 -36.98
CA ASP A 47 5.38 -8.40 -36.30
C ASP A 47 3.93 -7.97 -36.06
N GLY A 48 3.03 -8.23 -37.03
CA GLY A 48 1.59 -8.01 -36.86
C GLY A 48 1.03 -8.81 -35.67
N LYS A 49 1.39 -10.09 -35.56
CA LYS A 49 0.96 -10.97 -34.47
C LYS A 49 1.53 -10.57 -33.11
N ARG A 50 2.74 -10.00 -33.06
CA ARG A 50 3.34 -9.47 -31.81
C ARG A 50 2.68 -8.17 -31.36
N ARG A 51 2.27 -7.31 -32.31
CA ARG A 51 1.55 -6.06 -32.01
C ARG A 51 0.15 -6.34 -31.46
N THR A 52 -0.59 -7.28 -32.05
CA THR A 52 -1.91 -7.67 -31.55
C THR A 52 -1.84 -8.30 -30.16
N LEU A 53 -0.86 -9.17 -29.90
CA LEU A 53 -0.65 -9.78 -28.58
C LEU A 53 -0.35 -8.73 -27.49
N ARG A 54 0.47 -7.72 -27.80
CA ARG A 54 0.78 -6.61 -26.87
C ARG A 54 -0.43 -5.72 -26.59
N ALA A 55 -1.24 -5.43 -27.61
CA ALA A 55 -2.48 -4.67 -27.46
C ALA A 55 -3.49 -5.42 -26.58
N LEU A 56 -3.60 -6.74 -26.76
CA LEU A 56 -4.51 -7.59 -25.99
C LEU A 56 -4.07 -7.68 -24.51
N LEU A 57 -2.77 -7.81 -24.25
CA LEU A 57 -2.22 -7.74 -22.89
C LEU A 57 -2.44 -6.37 -22.23
N ALA A 58 -2.27 -5.27 -22.97
CA ALA A 58 -2.52 -3.93 -22.45
C ALA A 58 -3.99 -3.73 -22.08
N LEU A 59 -4.93 -4.24 -22.89
CA LEU A 59 -6.37 -4.19 -22.59
C LEU A 59 -6.73 -5.00 -21.34
N ILE A 60 -6.15 -6.18 -21.16
CA ILE A 60 -6.36 -7.00 -19.96
C ILE A 60 -5.87 -6.25 -18.71
N VAL A 61 -4.67 -5.68 -18.75
CA VAL A 61 -4.11 -4.92 -17.62
C VAL A 61 -4.97 -3.68 -17.31
N MET A 62 -5.38 -2.93 -18.33
CA MET A 62 -6.28 -1.78 -18.17
C MET A 62 -7.63 -2.18 -17.56
N SER A 63 -8.20 -3.32 -17.97
CA SER A 63 -9.44 -3.85 -17.40
C SER A 63 -9.28 -4.22 -15.93
N VAL A 64 -8.16 -4.83 -15.54
CA VAL A 64 -7.87 -5.20 -14.15
C VAL A 64 -7.69 -3.95 -13.30
N VAL A 65 -6.94 -2.96 -13.78
CA VAL A 65 -6.75 -1.69 -13.08
C VAL A 65 -8.08 -0.97 -12.88
N LEU A 66 -8.93 -0.90 -13.92
CA LEU A 66 -10.24 -0.28 -13.84
C LEU A 66 -11.18 -1.00 -12.85
N GLY A 67 -11.15 -2.33 -12.83
CA GLY A 67 -11.95 -3.12 -11.88
C GLY A 67 -11.49 -2.92 -10.43
N VAL A 68 -10.18 -2.85 -10.21
CA VAL A 68 -9.59 -2.60 -8.89
C VAL A 68 -9.90 -1.19 -8.39
N THR A 69 -9.79 -0.17 -9.25
CA THR A 69 -10.13 1.22 -8.88
C THR A 69 -11.62 1.37 -8.59
N LEU A 70 -12.49 0.75 -9.38
CA LEU A 70 -13.94 0.78 -9.15
C LEU A 70 -14.31 0.09 -7.83
N SER A 71 -13.72 -1.08 -7.55
CA SER A 71 -13.91 -1.78 -6.27
C SER A 71 -13.41 -0.96 -5.08
N PHE A 72 -12.28 -0.26 -5.23
CA PHE A 72 -11.77 0.65 -4.20
C PHE A 72 -12.74 1.80 -3.94
N VAL A 73 -13.24 2.46 -4.98
CA VAL A 73 -14.19 3.58 -4.85
C VAL A 73 -15.49 3.12 -4.17
N ILE A 74 -16.03 1.96 -4.53
CA ILE A 74 -17.25 1.41 -3.93
C ILE A 74 -17.04 1.09 -2.45
N ASN A 75 -15.91 0.45 -2.10
CA ASN A 75 -15.60 0.13 -0.70
C ASN A 75 -15.29 1.38 0.12
N PHE A 76 -14.61 2.37 -0.45
CA PHE A 76 -14.33 3.65 0.20
C PHE A 76 -15.61 4.46 0.44
N MET A 77 -16.51 4.51 -0.55
CA MET A 77 -17.84 5.12 -0.38
C MET A 77 -18.65 4.43 0.71
N ARG A 78 -18.63 3.09 0.80
CA ARG A 78 -19.26 2.37 1.91
C ARG A 78 -18.63 2.70 3.26
N MET A 79 -17.30 2.86 3.32
CA MET A 79 -16.59 3.22 4.54
C MET A 79 -16.95 4.63 5.03
N LEU A 80 -17.11 5.58 4.11
CA LEU A 80 -17.53 6.94 4.46
C LEU A 80 -18.99 7.04 4.97
N GLN A 81 -19.82 6.04 4.68
CA GLN A 81 -21.22 6.02 5.11
C GLN A 81 -21.47 5.35 6.47
N VAL A 82 -20.47 4.75 7.11
CA VAL A 82 -20.62 4.08 8.41
C VAL A 82 -19.88 4.86 9.48
N ILE A 83 -20.47 5.98 9.92
CA ILE A 83 -19.99 6.74 11.09
C ILE A 83 -20.72 6.35 12.38
N ASP A 84 -21.78 5.54 12.36
CA ASP A 84 -22.38 5.04 13.61
C ASP A 84 -22.69 3.54 13.65
N ALA A 85 -22.20 2.96 14.76
CA ALA A 85 -22.68 1.77 15.46
C ALA A 85 -22.58 0.40 14.77
N ARG A 86 -21.49 -0.34 15.07
CA ARG A 86 -21.52 -1.54 15.96
C ARG A 86 -20.16 -2.24 15.96
N ALA A 87 -19.41 -1.97 17.02
CA ALA A 87 -18.02 -2.33 17.27
C ALA A 87 -17.70 -3.82 17.54
N VAL A 88 -18.54 -4.76 17.10
CA VAL A 88 -18.34 -6.21 17.38
C VAL A 88 -18.05 -7.02 16.10
N LEU A 89 -18.46 -6.55 14.93
CA LEU A 89 -18.12 -7.16 13.63
C LEU A 89 -16.87 -6.53 12.97
N LEU A 90 -16.24 -5.57 13.65
CA LEU A 90 -15.17 -4.70 13.14
C LEU A 90 -13.76 -5.33 13.13
N GLY A 91 -13.55 -6.49 13.74
CA GLY A 91 -12.24 -7.16 13.72
C GLY A 91 -11.89 -7.81 12.38
N LEU A 92 -12.85 -8.47 11.73
CA LEU A 92 -12.61 -9.24 10.51
C LEU A 92 -12.81 -8.42 9.23
N ASP A 93 -13.83 -7.56 9.16
CA ASP A 93 -14.04 -6.69 8.00
C ASP A 93 -13.03 -5.53 7.94
N GLY A 94 -12.53 -5.08 9.10
CA GLY A 94 -11.43 -4.12 9.19
C GLY A 94 -10.10 -4.66 8.65
N LEU A 95 -9.90 -5.98 8.61
CA LEU A 95 -8.68 -6.61 8.06
C LEU A 95 -8.80 -6.92 6.56
N ARG A 96 -10.02 -7.21 6.07
CA ARG A 96 -10.26 -7.57 4.67
C ARG A 96 -9.95 -6.44 3.70
N VAL A 97 -10.42 -5.23 4.01
CA VAL A 97 -10.21 -4.03 3.16
C VAL A 97 -8.72 -3.69 3.01
N PRO A 98 -7.92 -3.55 4.08
CA PRO A 98 -6.50 -3.29 3.93
C PRO A 98 -5.76 -4.45 3.26
N LEU A 99 -6.16 -5.72 3.48
CA LEU A 99 -5.58 -6.86 2.75
C LEU A 99 -5.81 -6.79 1.24
N ILE A 100 -7.02 -6.46 0.80
CA ILE A 100 -7.32 -6.30 -0.64
C ILE A 100 -6.54 -5.13 -1.23
N VAL A 101 -6.43 -4.01 -0.52
CA VAL A 101 -5.66 -2.84 -0.97
C VAL A 101 -4.17 -3.19 -1.09
N VAL A 102 -3.59 -3.83 -0.07
CA VAL A 102 -2.18 -4.27 -0.09
C VAL A 102 -1.94 -5.27 -1.21
N LEU A 103 -2.80 -6.28 -1.37
CA LEU A 103 -2.69 -7.25 -2.45
C LEU A 103 -2.77 -6.58 -3.83
N SER A 104 -3.67 -5.61 -4.00
CA SER A 104 -3.83 -4.87 -5.25
C SER A 104 -2.60 -4.02 -5.58
N ILE A 105 -2.01 -3.36 -4.57
CA ILE A 105 -0.76 -2.61 -4.72
C ILE A 105 0.40 -3.55 -5.08
N VAL A 106 0.48 -4.72 -4.43
CA VAL A 106 1.50 -5.73 -4.73
C VAL A 106 1.35 -6.26 -6.15
N VAL A 107 0.15 -6.65 -6.58
CA VAL A 107 -0.11 -7.15 -7.93
C VAL A 107 0.19 -6.08 -8.99
N THR A 108 -0.25 -4.84 -8.77
CA THR A 108 -0.02 -3.73 -9.71
C THR A 108 1.47 -3.37 -9.75
N GLY A 109 2.14 -3.32 -8.60
CA GLY A 109 3.57 -3.07 -8.48
C GLY A 109 4.39 -4.15 -9.16
N VAL A 110 4.11 -5.42 -8.92
CA VAL A 110 4.78 -6.56 -9.58
C VAL A 110 4.52 -6.55 -11.08
N GLY A 111 3.28 -6.29 -11.52
CA GLY A 111 2.93 -6.17 -12.94
C GLY A 111 3.69 -5.03 -13.64
N LEU A 112 3.75 -3.85 -13.03
CA LEU A 112 4.56 -2.72 -13.51
C LEU A 112 6.05 -3.08 -13.56
N THR A 113 6.57 -3.75 -12.53
CA THR A 113 7.98 -4.16 -12.46
C THR A 113 8.33 -5.16 -13.57
N ILE A 114 7.47 -6.14 -13.83
CA ILE A 114 7.65 -7.11 -14.93
C ILE A 114 7.57 -6.40 -16.29
N TRP A 115 6.66 -5.44 -16.44
CA TRP A 115 6.42 -4.72 -17.68
C TRP A 115 7.54 -3.72 -18.02
N TRP A 116 8.07 -3.01 -17.02
CA TRP A 116 9.14 -2.02 -17.20
C TRP A 116 10.54 -2.61 -17.34
N ARG A 117 10.73 -3.91 -17.05
CA ARG A 117 12.05 -4.59 -17.01
C ARG A 117 13.15 -3.71 -16.38
N PRO A 118 12.96 -3.21 -15.14
CA PRO A 118 13.97 -2.42 -14.48
C PRO A 118 15.24 -3.25 -14.32
N ARG A 119 16.39 -2.60 -14.40
CA ARG A 119 17.68 -3.26 -14.15
C ARG A 119 17.67 -3.86 -12.74
N PHE A 120 18.24 -5.06 -12.57
CA PHE A 120 18.31 -5.77 -11.29
C PHE A 120 18.81 -4.87 -10.14
N SER A 121 19.76 -3.98 -10.43
CA SER A 121 20.28 -2.99 -9.48
C SER A 121 19.21 -2.04 -8.91
N VAL A 122 18.20 -1.65 -9.70
CA VAL A 122 17.09 -0.78 -9.23
C VAL A 122 16.16 -1.54 -8.30
N ILE A 123 15.92 -2.83 -8.56
CA ILE A 123 15.11 -3.70 -7.69
C ILE A 123 15.82 -3.89 -6.35
N CYS A 124 17.11 -4.25 -6.37
CA CYS A 124 17.90 -4.38 -5.14
C CYS A 124 17.94 -3.06 -4.36
N LEU A 125 18.16 -1.93 -5.03
CA LEU A 125 18.17 -0.62 -4.38
C LEU A 125 16.81 -0.31 -3.72
N SER A 126 15.71 -0.65 -4.38
CA SER A 126 14.35 -0.42 -3.85
C SER A 126 14.06 -1.31 -2.64
N ILE A 127 14.45 -2.58 -2.69
CA ILE A 127 14.30 -3.52 -1.56
C ILE A 127 15.13 -3.03 -0.37
N VAL A 128 16.40 -2.66 -0.61
CA VAL A 128 17.29 -2.13 0.43
C VAL A 128 16.72 -0.83 0.99
N GLY A 129 16.23 0.07 0.13
CA GLY A 129 15.59 1.31 0.54
C GLY A 129 14.35 1.08 1.42
N PHE A 130 13.48 0.14 1.04
CA PHE A 130 12.29 -0.21 1.82
C PHE A 130 12.66 -0.86 3.16
N ALA A 131 13.65 -1.75 3.17
CA ALA A 131 14.15 -2.36 4.39
C ALA A 131 14.75 -1.32 5.35
N LEU A 132 15.55 -0.37 4.83
CA LEU A 132 16.11 0.73 5.61
C LEU A 132 15.02 1.68 6.11
N PHE A 133 14.00 1.96 5.30
CA PHE A 133 12.87 2.79 5.70
C PHE A 133 12.04 2.13 6.80
N GLY A 134 11.67 0.86 6.64
CA GLY A 134 10.96 0.09 7.67
C GLY A 134 11.75 -0.02 8.97
N PHE A 135 13.06 -0.29 8.87
CA PHE A 135 13.96 -0.29 10.01
C PHE A 135 14.03 1.09 10.68
N GLY A 136 14.17 2.16 9.91
CA GLY A 136 14.18 3.54 10.40
C GLY A 136 12.88 3.89 11.14
N LEU A 137 11.73 3.59 10.55
CA LEU A 137 10.43 3.79 11.20
C LEU A 137 10.31 2.99 12.51
N HIS A 138 10.74 1.73 12.53
CA HIS A 138 10.74 0.90 13.74
C HIS A 138 11.66 1.44 14.84
N ARG A 139 12.73 2.16 14.49
CA ARG A 139 13.59 2.84 15.47
C ARG A 139 12.96 4.11 16.05
N ILE A 140 12.01 4.71 15.34
CA ILE A 140 11.43 6.01 15.67
C ILE A 140 10.07 5.84 16.40
N VAL A 141 9.27 4.86 15.98
CA VAL A 141 7.92 4.64 16.48
C VAL A 141 7.89 3.39 17.38
N ARG A 142 7.24 3.49 18.53
CA ARG A 142 6.92 2.36 19.40
C ARG A 142 5.40 2.15 19.50
N ILE A 143 5.00 0.90 19.71
CA ILE A 143 3.61 0.56 20.07
C ILE A 143 3.54 0.64 21.59
N GLU A 144 2.76 1.59 22.11
CA GLU A 144 2.63 1.82 23.56
C GLU A 144 1.61 0.84 24.16
N SER A 145 0.42 0.80 23.57
CA SER A 145 -0.71 0.05 24.08
C SER A 145 -1.75 -0.16 23.00
N PHE A 146 -2.82 -0.86 23.34
CA PHE A 146 -4.00 -1.00 22.49
C PHE A 146 -5.18 -0.31 23.17
N TYR A 147 -5.98 0.40 22.38
CA TYR A 147 -7.30 0.82 22.84
C TYR A 147 -8.19 -0.41 23.09
N GLY A 148 -9.26 -0.27 23.87
CA GLY A 148 -10.20 -1.36 24.16
C GLY A 148 -10.88 -1.98 22.93
N ASN A 149 -10.76 -1.34 21.76
CA ASN A 149 -11.20 -1.84 20.45
C ASN A 149 -10.05 -2.46 19.62
N MET A 150 -8.91 -2.80 20.24
CA MET A 150 -7.72 -3.37 19.62
C MET A 150 -7.01 -2.48 18.58
N VAL A 151 -7.27 -1.17 18.56
CA VAL A 151 -6.48 -0.25 17.74
C VAL A 151 -5.14 0.01 18.43
N PRO A 152 -3.99 -0.20 17.76
CA PRO A 152 -2.68 0.09 18.34
C PRO A 152 -2.47 1.59 18.51
N LYS A 153 -1.99 1.99 19.69
CA LYS A 153 -1.55 3.36 19.98
C LYS A 153 -0.06 3.47 19.68
N PHE A 154 0.25 4.13 18.57
CA PHE A 154 1.64 4.45 18.20
C PHE A 154 2.09 5.75 18.88
N THR A 155 3.30 5.74 19.42
CA THR A 155 3.94 6.93 19.98
C THR A 155 5.39 7.00 19.53
N TRP A 156 5.99 8.18 19.62
CA TRP A 156 7.42 8.35 19.38
C TRP A 156 8.22 7.65 20.47
N ARG A 157 9.35 7.04 20.12
CA ARG A 157 10.18 6.28 21.07
C ARG A 157 10.77 7.12 22.20
N TRP A 158 10.81 8.44 22.03
CA TRP A 158 11.28 9.41 23.01
C TRP A 158 10.13 10.16 23.71
N ALA A 159 8.87 9.77 23.48
CA ALA A 159 7.75 10.30 24.24
C ALA A 159 7.74 9.72 25.66
N PRO A 160 7.28 10.49 26.67
CA PRO A 160 7.14 9.98 28.04
C PRO A 160 6.22 8.75 28.09
N GLU A 161 6.55 7.83 28.97
CA GLU A 161 5.80 6.58 29.19
C GLU A 161 4.62 6.81 30.14
N ALA A 162 3.62 5.91 30.12
CA ALA A 162 2.45 6.00 31.00
C ALA A 162 2.85 6.01 32.50
N GLU A 163 3.93 5.32 32.81
CA GLU A 163 4.60 5.21 34.09
C GLU A 163 5.16 6.55 34.56
N ASP A 164 5.76 7.32 33.65
CA ASP A 164 6.28 8.66 33.93
C ASP A 164 5.14 9.59 34.33
N TYR A 165 4.04 9.59 33.56
CA TYR A 165 2.85 10.40 33.88
C TYR A 165 2.21 9.99 35.21
N PHE A 166 2.21 8.70 35.54
CA PHE A 166 1.71 8.22 36.82
C PHE A 166 2.62 8.64 37.98
N GLY A 167 3.94 8.57 37.81
CA GLY A 167 4.92 9.05 38.79
C GLY A 167 4.72 10.54 39.10
N ASP A 168 4.59 11.37 38.05
CA ASP A 168 4.31 12.80 38.20
C ASP A 168 2.98 13.06 38.90
N TYR A 169 1.95 12.26 38.60
CA TYR A 169 0.66 12.34 39.27
C TYR A 169 0.76 12.00 40.77
N GLU A 170 1.46 10.92 41.13
CA GLU A 170 1.62 10.52 42.53
C GLU A 170 2.40 11.58 43.34
N LEU A 171 3.38 12.24 42.75
CA LEU A 171 4.13 13.33 43.39
C LEU A 171 3.27 14.59 43.64
N THR A 172 2.26 14.82 42.80
CA THR A 172 1.41 16.02 42.86
C THR A 172 0.06 15.79 43.50
N ARG A 173 -0.33 14.51 43.70
CA ARG A 173 -1.62 14.15 44.27
C ARG A 173 -1.71 14.67 45.71
N PRO A 174 -2.83 15.33 46.09
CA PRO A 174 -3.08 15.64 47.48
C PRO A 174 -3.19 14.34 48.29
N VAL A 175 -2.32 14.18 49.28
CA VAL A 175 -2.40 13.07 50.24
C VAL A 175 -3.65 13.28 51.08
N SER A 176 -4.72 12.59 50.72
CA SER A 176 -5.96 12.63 51.49
C SER A 176 -5.69 11.99 52.85
N SER A 177 -5.65 12.81 53.91
CA SER A 177 -5.56 12.34 55.29
C SER A 177 -6.74 11.41 55.55
N THR A 178 -6.45 10.14 55.87
CA THR A 178 -7.40 9.07 56.11
C THR A 178 -8.52 9.52 57.05
N ILE A 179 -9.72 9.74 56.53
CA ILE A 179 -10.92 9.69 57.35
C ILE A 179 -11.08 8.21 57.68
N ALA A 180 -10.79 7.85 58.93
CA ALA A 180 -11.06 6.52 59.45
C ALA A 180 -12.57 6.34 59.55
N THR A 181 -13.22 6.04 58.43
CA THR A 181 -14.61 5.60 58.41
C THR A 181 -14.65 4.24 59.09
N ASN A 182 -15.42 4.11 60.16
CA ASN A 182 -15.64 2.83 60.84
C ASN A 182 -16.24 1.83 59.84
N VAL A 183 -15.43 0.88 59.37
CA VAL A 183 -15.79 -0.11 58.33
C VAL A 183 -16.90 -1.07 58.77
N ASN A 184 -17.25 -1.08 60.06
CA ASN A 184 -18.27 -1.96 60.65
C ASN A 184 -19.73 -1.64 60.27
N GLU A 185 -19.99 -0.59 59.48
CA GLU A 185 -21.36 -0.16 59.16
C GLU A 185 -21.59 0.15 57.68
N LEU A 186 -20.90 -0.55 56.78
CA LEU A 186 -21.21 -0.45 55.34
C LEU A 186 -22.47 -1.27 55.03
N GLN A 187 -23.63 -0.60 55.05
CA GLN A 187 -24.89 -1.15 54.55
C GLN A 187 -24.93 -1.02 53.04
N THR A 188 -25.11 -2.13 52.34
CA THR A 188 -25.26 -2.13 50.87
C THR A 188 -26.68 -1.76 50.49
N THR A 189 -26.84 -0.89 49.50
CA THR A 189 -28.11 -0.55 48.86
C THR A 189 -28.27 -1.29 47.53
N ASP A 190 -29.49 -1.28 46.97
CA ASP A 190 -29.77 -1.87 45.65
C ASP A 190 -29.03 -1.16 44.49
N GLN A 191 -28.43 0.00 44.75
CA GLN A 191 -27.64 0.76 43.78
C GLN A 191 -26.13 0.50 43.90
N ASP A 192 -25.71 -0.32 44.88
CA ASP A 192 -24.30 -0.63 45.13
C ASP A 192 -23.84 -1.92 44.44
N PHE A 193 -22.54 -1.98 44.14
CA PHE A 193 -21.89 -3.19 43.63
C PHE A 193 -21.30 -3.99 44.79
N SER A 194 -22.15 -4.71 45.54
CA SER A 194 -21.74 -5.56 46.67
C SER A 194 -20.86 -6.77 46.27
N GLY A 195 -20.79 -7.08 44.98
CA GLY A 195 -19.94 -8.13 44.40
C GLY A 195 -19.58 -7.84 42.95
N PHE A 196 -18.81 -8.74 42.33
CA PHE A 196 -18.43 -8.62 40.92
C PHE A 196 -19.68 -8.50 40.03
N LEU A 197 -19.80 -7.37 39.32
CA LEU A 197 -20.96 -7.01 38.51
C LEU A 197 -22.28 -6.81 39.29
N GLY A 198 -22.21 -6.54 40.60
CA GLY A 198 -23.36 -6.26 41.46
C GLY A 198 -24.03 -7.51 42.03
N ALA A 199 -25.10 -7.32 42.79
CA ALA A 199 -25.81 -8.41 43.48
C ALA A 199 -26.30 -9.51 42.52
N ASN A 200 -26.77 -9.12 41.34
CA ASN A 200 -27.25 -10.03 40.28
C ASN A 200 -26.15 -10.45 39.29
N ARG A 201 -24.94 -9.91 39.42
CA ARG A 201 -23.78 -10.17 38.53
C ARG A 201 -24.04 -9.83 37.05
N ASP A 202 -24.97 -8.92 36.77
CA ASP A 202 -25.35 -8.48 35.42
C ASP A 202 -24.73 -7.12 35.04
N GLY A 203 -24.13 -6.40 36.00
CA GLY A 203 -23.49 -5.11 35.77
C GLY A 203 -24.48 -3.96 35.57
N VAL A 204 -25.74 -4.12 35.98
CA VAL A 204 -26.82 -3.16 35.73
C VAL A 204 -27.35 -2.57 37.03
N ILE A 205 -27.34 -1.24 37.14
CA ILE A 205 -28.08 -0.50 38.18
C ILE A 205 -29.47 -0.19 37.65
N ARG A 206 -30.51 -0.57 38.40
CA ARG A 206 -31.92 -0.35 38.02
C ARG A 206 -32.47 0.91 38.69
N GLY A 207 -33.46 1.53 38.06
CA GLY A 207 -34.16 2.70 38.64
C GLY A 207 -33.42 4.03 38.53
N VAL A 208 -32.29 4.09 37.81
CA VAL A 208 -31.57 5.33 37.52
C VAL A 208 -31.98 5.83 36.13
N ILE A 209 -32.42 7.09 36.07
CA ILE A 209 -32.71 7.78 34.81
C ILE A 209 -31.57 8.78 34.59
N LEU A 210 -30.79 8.57 33.52
CA LEU A 210 -29.74 9.49 33.09
C LEU A 210 -30.29 10.39 31.99
N ASP A 211 -29.78 11.61 31.88
CA ASP A 211 -30.07 12.46 30.74
C ASP A 211 -29.41 11.86 29.49
N GLU A 212 -30.20 11.65 28.43
CA GLU A 212 -29.73 11.07 27.17
C GLU A 212 -29.18 12.14 26.22
N ASP A 213 -29.51 13.41 26.44
CA ASP A 213 -29.10 14.51 25.56
C ASP A 213 -27.69 15.02 25.90
N TRP A 214 -26.70 14.20 25.57
CA TRP A 214 -25.30 14.52 25.81
C TRP A 214 -24.77 15.59 24.84
N THR A 215 -25.57 16.00 23.85
CA THR A 215 -25.18 17.04 22.88
C THR A 215 -25.45 18.42 23.45
N SER A 216 -26.65 18.66 24.00
CA SER A 216 -26.97 19.95 24.61
C SER A 216 -26.59 20.03 26.09
N ARG A 217 -26.52 18.88 26.78
CA ARG A 217 -26.23 18.78 28.22
C ARG A 217 -25.19 17.68 28.48
N PRO A 218 -23.91 17.92 28.12
CA PRO A 218 -22.86 16.94 28.35
C PRO A 218 -22.63 16.71 29.85
N PRO A 219 -22.26 15.50 30.28
CA PRO A 219 -21.93 15.21 31.67
C PRO A 219 -20.69 15.98 32.13
N GLU A 220 -20.68 16.38 33.40
CA GLU A 220 -19.55 17.06 34.02
C GLU A 220 -18.58 16.06 34.66
N LEU A 221 -17.28 16.32 34.53
CA LEU A 221 -16.24 15.52 35.15
C LEU A 221 -16.18 15.81 36.66
N LEU A 222 -16.74 14.90 37.47
CA LEU A 222 -16.74 15.04 38.93
C LEU A 222 -15.36 14.77 39.57
N TRP A 223 -14.65 13.76 39.08
CA TRP A 223 -13.31 13.42 39.55
C TRP A 223 -12.52 12.73 38.46
N ARG A 224 -11.19 12.85 38.56
CA ARG A 224 -10.24 12.09 37.75
C ARG A 224 -9.07 11.70 38.62
N HIS A 225 -8.77 10.41 38.62
CA HIS A 225 -7.66 9.84 39.36
C HIS A 225 -6.82 9.02 38.39
N ALA A 226 -5.51 9.26 38.34
CA ALA A 226 -4.64 8.39 37.57
C ALA A 226 -4.61 7.03 38.27
N VAL A 227 -4.86 5.98 37.53
CA VAL A 227 -4.71 4.60 38.00
C VAL A 227 -3.41 4.08 37.40
N GLY A 228 -2.58 3.45 38.22
CA GLY A 228 -1.27 2.94 37.80
C GLY A 228 -1.37 1.88 36.70
N ILE A 229 -0.21 1.33 36.33
CA ILE A 229 -0.11 0.28 35.31
C ILE A 229 -1.07 -0.88 35.63
N GLY A 230 -2.13 -1.00 34.82
CA GLY A 230 -3.14 -2.04 34.97
C GLY A 230 -2.60 -3.35 34.44
N TRP A 231 -2.21 -4.27 35.34
CA TRP A 231 -1.93 -5.65 34.98
C TRP A 231 -3.20 -6.47 35.19
N SER A 232 -3.91 -6.78 34.11
CA SER A 232 -5.04 -7.71 34.18
C SER A 232 -4.53 -9.10 34.51
N GLY A 233 -4.67 -9.53 35.76
CA GLY A 233 -4.56 -10.94 36.12
C GLY A 233 -5.82 -11.68 35.66
N PHE A 234 -5.66 -12.78 34.94
CA PHE A 234 -6.74 -13.71 34.64
C PHE A 234 -6.67 -14.87 35.64
N ALA A 235 -7.78 -15.15 36.32
CA ALA A 235 -7.97 -16.40 37.06
C ALA A 235 -8.47 -17.46 36.08
N VAL A 236 -7.87 -18.65 36.09
CA VAL A 236 -8.31 -19.85 35.35
C VAL A 236 -8.97 -20.80 36.33
#